data_AF-A0A5J4PSK8-F1
#
_entry.id   AF-A0A5J4PSK8-F1
#
_cell.length_a   1.000
_cell.length_b   1.000
_cell.length_c   1.000
_cell.angle_alpha   90.00
_cell.angle_beta   90.00
_cell.angle_gamma   90.00
#
_symmetry.space_group_name_H-M   'P 1'
#
loop_
_entity.id
_entity.type
_entity.pdbx_description
1 polymer ?
#
loop_
_entity_poly.entity_id
_entity_poly.type
_entity_poly.pdbx_seq_one_letter_code
_entity_poly.pdbx_strand_id
1 'polypeptide(L)' 'RAAANGDATNLEQFHLPKMSAFKGQLVAIVQSSEQGGKIQFEAEAKGLKKAVISLQSK' A
#
# COMPACT_ATOMS: atom_id res chain seq x y z
N ARG A 1 4.40 1.78 -7.78
CA ARG A 1 3.58 1.51 -6.57
C ARG A 1 2.24 2.19 -6.73
N ALA A 2 1.17 1.63 -6.19
CA ALA A 2 -0.14 2.27 -6.16
C ALA A 2 -1.00 1.72 -5.01
N ALA A 3 -2.06 2.44 -4.66
CA ALA A 3 -3.11 1.98 -3.75
C ALA A 3 -4.49 2.04 -4.42
N ALA A 4 -5.35 1.09 -4.10
CA ALA A 4 -6.72 1.01 -4.58
C ALA A 4 -7.63 0.38 -3.50
N ASN A 5 -8.83 0.93 -3.31
CA ASN A 5 -9.78 0.48 -2.29
C ASN A 5 -11.03 -0.22 -2.86
N GLY A 6 -11.28 -0.12 -4.17
CA GLY A 6 -12.43 -0.76 -4.84
C GLY A 6 -13.74 0.04 -4.76
N ASP A 7 -13.71 1.29 -4.32
CA ASP A 7 -14.86 2.21 -4.36
C ASP A 7 -14.92 2.93 -5.72
N ALA A 8 -15.99 2.69 -6.50
CA ALA A 8 -16.18 3.29 -7.82
C ALA A 8 -16.40 4.82 -7.78
N THR A 9 -16.70 5.39 -6.61
CA THR A 9 -16.94 6.82 -6.42
C THR A 9 -15.72 7.58 -5.89
N ASN A 10 -14.66 6.87 -5.51
CA ASN A 10 -13.48 7.47 -4.91
C ASN A 10 -12.58 8.14 -5.97
N LEU A 11 -12.19 9.40 -5.70
CA LEU A 11 -11.38 10.24 -6.60
C LEU A 11 -9.93 10.45 -6.09
N GLU A 12 -9.52 9.75 -5.03
CA GLU A 12 -8.15 9.80 -4.52
C GLU A 12 -7.18 9.20 -5.55
N GLN A 13 -6.00 9.81 -5.67
CA GLN A 13 -5.03 9.45 -6.70
C GLN A 13 -4.28 8.15 -6.38
N PHE A 14 -4.26 7.20 -7.32
CA PHE A 14 -3.67 5.87 -7.11
C PHE A 14 -2.17 5.86 -6.83
N HIS A 15 -1.42 6.85 -7.33
CA HIS A 15 0.05 6.89 -7.20
C HIS A 15 0.52 7.49 -5.86
N LEU A 16 -0.38 8.09 -5.08
CA LEU A 16 -0.06 8.57 -3.75
C LEU A 16 0.08 7.41 -2.76
N PRO A 17 0.95 7.50 -1.75
CA PRO A 17 1.17 6.44 -0.76
C PRO A 17 0.07 6.41 0.32
N LYS A 18 -1.13 6.91 0.00
CA LYS A 18 -2.25 7.06 0.93
C LYS A 18 -3.55 6.97 0.16
N MET A 19 -4.50 6.24 0.73
CA MET A 19 -5.89 6.18 0.27
C MET A 19 -6.80 5.76 1.43
N SER A 20 -8.06 6.20 1.43
CA SER A 20 -9.05 5.72 2.39
C SER A 20 -9.39 4.25 2.16
N ALA A 21 -9.48 3.46 3.24
CA ALA A 21 -9.98 2.09 3.16
C ALA A 21 -11.48 2.08 2.81
N PHE A 22 -11.92 1.10 2.03
CA PHE A 22 -13.33 0.89 1.69
C PHE A 22 -13.77 -0.46 2.26
N LYS A 23 -14.88 -0.47 2.99
CA LYS A 23 -15.38 -1.66 3.73
C LYS A 23 -14.30 -2.32 4.61
N GLY A 24 -13.45 -1.50 5.22
CA GLY A 24 -12.38 -1.93 6.12
C GLY A 24 -11.13 -2.49 5.45
N GLN A 25 -11.02 -2.40 4.12
CA GLN A 25 -9.91 -2.95 3.34
C GLN A 25 -9.28 -1.91 2.42
N LEU A 26 -7.99 -2.08 2.14
CA LEU A 26 -7.22 -1.30 1.17
C LEU A 26 -6.15 -2.22 0.55
N VAL A 27 -5.96 -2.13 -0.76
CA VAL A 27 -4.93 -2.88 -1.48
C VAL A 27 -3.81 -1.93 -1.89
N ALA A 28 -2.57 -2.38 -1.73
CA ALA A 28 -1.39 -1.70 -2.25
C ALA A 28 -0.59 -2.64 -3.15
N ILE A 29 -0.08 -2.11 -4.26
CA ILE A 29 0.86 -2.80 -5.14
C ILE A 29 2.24 -2.16 -5.03
N VAL A 30 3.25 -3.01 -4.88
CA VAL A 30 4.67 -2.65 -4.92
C VAL A 30 5.35 -3.42 -6.05
N GLN A 31 6.43 -2.85 -6.58
CA GLN A 31 7.19 -3.42 -7.67
C GLN A 31 8.66 -3.41 -7.26
N SER A 32 9.39 -4.50 -7.55
CA SER A 32 10.83 -4.55 -7.37
C SER A 32 11.53 -3.63 -8.38
N SER A 33 12.72 -3.15 -8.02
CA SER A 33 13.66 -2.62 -9.01
C SER A 33 14.39 -3.77 -9.72
N GLU A 34 15.31 -3.43 -10.62
CA GLU A 34 16.22 -4.38 -11.28
C GLU A 34 17.26 -4.96 -10.31
N GLN A 35 17.53 -4.28 -9.19
CA GLN A 35 18.43 -4.76 -8.16
C GLN A 35 17.66 -5.59 -7.12
N GLY A 36 18.12 -6.81 -6.89
CA GLY A 36 17.64 -7.66 -5.80
C GLY A 36 17.85 -6.99 -4.44
N GLY A 37 16.94 -7.25 -3.50
CA GLY A 37 16.97 -6.58 -2.21
C GLY A 37 15.73 -6.83 -1.35
N LYS A 38 15.67 -6.13 -0.22
CA LYS A 38 14.56 -6.20 0.72
C LYS A 38 13.63 -5.00 0.51
N ILE A 39 12.35 -5.27 0.30
CA ILE A 39 11.28 -4.26 0.27
C ILE A 39 10.59 -4.30 1.64
N GLN A 40 10.66 -3.21 2.38
CA GLN A 40 9.90 -3.01 3.62
C GLN A 40 8.64 -2.20 3.30
N PHE A 41 7.48 -2.79 3.54
CA PHE A 41 6.19 -2.13 3.36
C PHE A 41 5.55 -1.87 4.72
N GLU A 42 5.14 -0.63 4.95
CA GLU A 42 4.50 -0.20 6.20
C GLU A 42 3.10 0.33 5.91
N ALA A 43 2.12 -0.16 6.66
CA ALA A 43 0.76 0.36 6.67
C ALA A 43 0.47 1.03 8.01
N GLU A 44 0.02 2.27 7.96
CA GLU A 44 -0.31 3.07 9.14
C GLU A 44 -1.60 3.86 8.94
N ALA A 45 -2.31 4.05 10.05
CA ALA A 45 -3.49 4.89 10.12
C ALA A 45 -3.58 5.51 11.52
N LYS A 46 -4.10 6.73 11.61
CA LYS A 46 -4.22 7.46 12.88
C LYS A 46 -5.03 6.63 13.89
N GLY A 47 -4.44 6.41 15.07
CA GLY A 47 -5.08 5.67 16.16
C GLY A 47 -5.05 4.15 16.04
N LEU A 48 -4.42 3.60 14.99
CA LEU A 48 -4.23 2.15 14.83
C LEU A 48 -2.76 1.76 15.00
N LYS A 49 -2.52 0.50 15.39
CA LYS A 49 -1.17 -0.06 15.41
C LYS A 49 -0.64 -0.19 13.99
N LYS A 50 0.63 0.19 13.78
CA LYS A 50 1.33 0.02 12.51
C LYS A 50 1.51 -1.48 12.18
N ALA A 51 1.39 -1.82 10.91
CA ALA A 51 1.76 -3.14 10.38
C ALA A 51 2.97 -3.00 9.45
N VAL A 52 3.91 -3.93 9.54
CA VAL A 52 5.12 -3.96 8.70
C VAL A 52 5.25 -5.34 8.10
N ILE A 53 5.49 -5.41 6.79
CA ILE A 53 5.84 -6.64 6.09
C ILE A 53 7.16 -6.47 5.34
N SER A 54 7.89 -7.57 5.21
CA SER A 54 9.15 -7.63 4.48
C SER A 54 9.02 -8.59 3.31
N LEU A 55 9.34 -8.11 2.11
CA LEU A 55 9.37 -8.89 0.88
C LEU A 55 10.82 -8.94 0.37
N GLN A 56 11.26 -10.08 -0.15
CA GLN A 56 12.57 -10.22 -0.77
C GLN A 56 12.38 -10.22 -2.30
N SER A 57 12.97 -9.23 -2.99
CA SER A 57 13.13 -9.29 -4.45
C SER A 57 14.39 -10.08 -4.79
N LYS A 58 14.27 -10.92 -5.82
CA LYS A 58 15.40 -11.66 -6.40
C LYS A 58 16.14 -10.79 -7.39
#